data_AF-A0A101JPG0-F1
#
_entry.id   AF-A0A101JPG0-F1
#
_cell.length_a   1.000
_cell.length_b   1.000
_cell.length_c   1.000
_cell.angle_alpha   90.00
_cell.angle_beta   90.00
_cell.angle_gamma   90.00
#
_symmetry.space_group_name_H-M   'P 1'
#
loop_
_entity.id
_entity.type
_entity.pdbx_description
1 polymer ?
#
loop_
_entity_poly.entity_id
_entity_poly.type
_entity_poly.pdbx_seq_one_letter_code
_entity_poly.pdbx_strand_id
1 'polypeptide(L)'
;MAEIHHFDHGWVTPAVSYLLSVLGSLLGLTSAVRLRSARSSAERGWWLVLATVAIGATGIWSMHFVAMLGFEVQGTPIRYDVGLTAASIVIALAAVGAGLAIALLGTAARQVRILSGGVLAGLGVAAMHYTGMAAMRLNGEIHYAGARVGLSVVIAVVAATVALWLTLVVSKPAILFVSALVMGIAVNGMHFTGMSAMSVVEEPSFGTIEGATAGSLLVPIGLAVIFGIIGMVYALMAAPNEEDRAAADYLNARIDARLAKQAEQQQQASASATGRGTLGNGAWTYRDRSQK
;
A
#
# COMPACT_ATOMS: atom_id res chain seq x y z
N MET A 1 -1.98 -17.24 38.89
CA MET A 1 -2.22 -16.24 37.83
C MET A 1 -0.86 -15.66 37.51
N ALA A 2 -0.30 -15.96 36.35
CA ALA A 2 0.96 -15.35 35.94
C ALA A 2 0.71 -13.86 35.67
N GLU A 3 1.54 -12.99 36.27
CA GLU A 3 1.49 -11.56 35.99
C GLU A 3 2.01 -11.31 34.56
N ILE A 4 1.19 -10.67 33.74
CA ILE A 4 1.59 -10.25 32.39
C ILE A 4 2.44 -8.99 32.57
N HIS A 5 3.76 -9.14 32.59
CA HIS A 5 4.66 -8.00 32.47
C HIS A 5 4.64 -7.51 31.02
N HIS A 6 3.91 -6.44 30.77
CA HIS A 6 3.84 -5.78 29.46
C HIS A 6 5.18 -5.16 28.98
N PHE A 7 6.31 -5.32 29.71
CA PHE A 7 7.45 -4.39 29.63
C PHE A 7 8.86 -4.94 29.96
N ASP A 8 9.22 -6.21 29.74
CA ASP A 8 10.60 -6.65 30.02
C ASP A 8 11.68 -6.05 29.08
N HIS A 9 11.27 -5.46 27.93
CA HIS A 9 12.11 -4.60 27.07
C HIS A 9 11.79 -3.09 27.20
N GLY A 10 11.01 -2.70 28.22
CA GLY A 10 10.52 -1.33 28.40
C GLY A 10 9.54 -0.86 27.32
N TRP A 11 9.36 0.47 27.20
CA TRP A 11 8.45 1.11 26.23
C TRP A 11 8.87 0.98 24.76
N VAL A 12 9.98 0.28 24.47
CA VAL A 12 10.59 0.22 23.14
C VAL A 12 9.67 -0.49 22.15
N THR A 13 9.16 -1.67 22.48
CA THR A 13 8.36 -2.46 21.53
C THR A 13 7.03 -1.78 21.19
N PRO A 14 6.25 -1.27 22.16
CA PRO A 14 5.08 -0.43 21.86
C PRO A 14 5.45 0.81 21.03
N ALA A 15 6.54 1.50 21.34
CA ALA A 15 6.98 2.67 20.57
C ALA A 15 7.34 2.32 19.12
N VAL A 16 8.08 1.23 18.88
CA VAL A 16 8.42 0.77 17.53
C VAL A 16 7.16 0.36 16.77
N SER A 17 6.24 -0.36 17.41
CA SER A 17 4.98 -0.77 16.79
C SER A 17 4.10 0.44 16.41
N TYR A 18 4.08 1.47 17.26
CA TYR A 18 3.45 2.75 16.96
C TYR A 18 4.12 3.45 15.77
N LEU A 19 5.45 3.55 15.78
CA LEU A 19 6.21 4.16 14.68
C LEU A 19 5.98 3.44 13.34
N LEU A 20 5.97 2.12 13.33
CA LEU A 20 5.64 1.33 12.12
C LEU A 20 4.22 1.63 11.61
N SER A 21 3.26 1.76 12.52
CA SER A 21 1.88 2.14 12.17
C SER A 21 1.81 3.53 11.56
N VAL A 22 2.52 4.50 12.15
CA VAL A 22 2.59 5.87 11.65
C VAL A 22 3.26 5.91 10.27
N LEU A 23 4.40 5.26 10.10
CA LEU A 23 5.13 5.23 8.83
C LEU A 23 4.30 4.55 7.73
N GLY A 24 3.72 3.37 8.01
CA GLY A 24 2.86 2.68 7.07
C GLY A 24 1.63 3.51 6.68
N SER A 25 1.01 4.18 7.66
CA SER A 25 -0.12 5.08 7.42
C SER A 25 0.27 6.31 6.60
N LEU A 26 1.42 6.93 6.87
CA LEU A 26 1.91 8.09 6.14
C LEU A 26 2.21 7.76 4.68
N LEU A 27 2.98 6.69 4.45
CA LEU A 27 3.32 6.20 3.11
C LEU A 27 2.05 5.77 2.36
N GLY A 28 1.13 5.10 3.05
CA GLY A 28 -0.15 4.66 2.54
C GLY A 28 -1.06 5.79 2.10
N LEU A 29 -1.28 6.78 2.97
CA LEU A 29 -2.07 7.97 2.66
C LEU A 29 -1.44 8.78 1.53
N THR A 30 -0.11 8.92 1.52
CA THR A 30 0.60 9.62 0.43
C THR A 30 0.41 8.89 -0.91
N SER A 31 0.51 7.55 -0.90
CA SER A 31 0.24 6.71 -2.08
C SER A 31 -1.22 6.82 -2.53
N ALA A 32 -2.17 6.88 -1.60
CA ALA A 32 -3.59 7.09 -1.91
C ALA A 32 -3.87 8.49 -2.50
N VAL A 33 -3.15 9.53 -2.07
CA VAL A 33 -3.21 10.85 -2.72
C VAL A 33 -2.70 10.77 -4.16
N ARG A 34 -1.55 10.12 -4.38
CA ARG A 34 -0.99 9.91 -5.73
C ARG A 34 -1.92 9.09 -6.62
N LEU A 35 -2.60 8.07 -6.06
CA LEU A 35 -3.62 7.29 -6.74
C LEU A 35 -4.77 8.15 -7.29
N ARG A 36 -5.25 9.12 -6.50
CA ARG A 36 -6.34 10.02 -6.95
C ARG A 36 -5.92 10.96 -8.08
N SER A 37 -4.64 11.33 -8.14
CA SER A 37 -4.06 12.19 -9.18
C SER A 37 -3.48 11.41 -10.36
N ALA A 38 -3.66 10.09 -10.41
CA ALA A 38 -3.11 9.24 -11.45
C ALA A 38 -3.88 9.37 -12.78
N ARG A 39 -3.14 9.51 -13.89
CA ARG A 39 -3.70 9.76 -15.23
C ARG A 39 -4.02 8.48 -16.00
N SER A 40 -3.36 7.37 -15.68
CA SER A 40 -3.56 6.08 -16.36
C SER A 40 -4.02 4.98 -15.40
N SER A 41 -4.69 3.95 -15.94
CA SER A 41 -5.11 2.79 -15.14
C SER A 41 -3.92 2.02 -14.56
N ALA A 42 -2.78 1.98 -15.26
CA ALA A 42 -1.55 1.36 -14.79
C ALA A 42 -0.97 2.11 -13.58
N GLU A 43 -0.91 3.44 -13.65
CA GLU A 43 -0.48 4.29 -12.54
C GLU A 43 -1.43 4.15 -11.34
N ARG A 44 -2.74 4.04 -11.58
CA ARG A 44 -3.71 3.75 -10.52
C ARG A 44 -3.46 2.39 -9.87
N GLY A 45 -3.24 1.34 -10.66
CA GLY A 45 -2.92 0.02 -10.12
C GLY A 45 -1.66 0.04 -9.26
N TRP A 46 -0.61 0.72 -9.73
CA TRP A 46 0.65 0.86 -9.01
C TRP A 46 0.50 1.56 -7.65
N TRP A 47 -0.13 2.73 -7.62
CA TRP A 47 -0.35 3.46 -6.36
C TRP A 47 -1.27 2.74 -5.38
N LEU A 48 -2.24 1.97 -5.89
CA LEU A 48 -3.08 1.12 -5.05
C LEU A 48 -2.27 0.00 -4.40
N VAL A 49 -1.39 -0.67 -5.15
CA VAL A 49 -0.50 -1.70 -4.60
C VAL A 49 0.42 -1.09 -3.55
N LEU A 50 1.03 0.05 -3.84
CA LEU A 50 1.90 0.75 -2.89
C LEU A 50 1.17 1.15 -1.61
N ALA A 51 -0.04 1.71 -1.72
CA ALA A 51 -0.88 2.04 -0.56
C ALA A 51 -1.26 0.79 0.25
N THR A 52 -1.58 -0.31 -0.43
CA THR A 52 -1.94 -1.58 0.19
C THR A 52 -0.78 -2.17 0.98
N VAL A 53 0.42 -2.21 0.40
CA VAL A 53 1.62 -2.72 1.07
C VAL A 53 2.00 -1.83 2.25
N ALA A 54 1.98 -0.49 2.07
CA ALA A 54 2.31 0.45 3.13
C ALA A 54 1.36 0.33 4.34
N ILE A 55 0.05 0.32 4.11
CA ILE A 55 -0.94 0.22 5.20
C ILE A 55 -1.00 -1.20 5.73
N GLY A 56 -1.20 -2.19 4.86
CA GLY A 56 -1.44 -3.59 5.24
C GLY A 56 -0.21 -4.29 5.80
N ALA A 57 0.91 -4.31 5.05
CA ALA A 57 2.11 -5.00 5.50
C ALA A 57 2.83 -4.19 6.58
N THR A 58 3.21 -2.94 6.32
CA THR A 58 4.01 -2.15 7.27
C THR A 58 3.18 -1.63 8.44
N GLY A 59 2.08 -0.94 8.15
CA GLY A 59 1.32 -0.21 9.16
C GLY A 59 0.45 -1.09 10.06
N ILE A 60 0.01 -2.25 9.56
CA ILE A 60 -0.93 -3.14 10.27
C ILE A 60 -0.23 -4.45 10.67
N TRP A 61 0.28 -5.22 9.72
CA TRP A 61 0.84 -6.53 10.02
C TRP A 61 2.18 -6.48 10.77
N SER A 62 3.15 -5.68 10.30
CA SER A 62 4.46 -5.58 10.93
C SER A 62 4.39 -4.94 12.31
N MET A 63 3.56 -3.91 12.49
CA MET A 63 3.28 -3.40 13.84
C MET A 63 2.72 -4.50 14.73
N HIS A 64 1.73 -5.27 14.25
CA HIS A 64 1.06 -6.28 15.08
C HIS A 64 2.06 -7.33 15.52
N PHE A 65 2.87 -7.81 14.58
CA PHE A 65 3.87 -8.81 14.84
C PHE A 65 4.97 -8.30 15.79
N VAL A 66 5.52 -7.11 15.53
CA VAL A 66 6.52 -6.50 16.43
C VAL A 66 5.95 -6.29 17.82
N ALA A 67 4.71 -5.82 17.95
CA ALA A 67 4.04 -5.68 19.23
C ALA A 67 3.92 -7.02 19.97
N MET A 68 3.48 -8.09 19.29
CA MET A 68 3.43 -9.44 19.86
C MET A 68 4.81 -9.97 20.28
N LEU A 69 5.86 -9.72 19.50
CA LEU A 69 7.22 -10.16 19.86
C LEU A 69 7.73 -9.51 21.16
N GLY A 70 7.20 -8.35 21.53
CA GLY A 70 7.51 -7.70 22.80
C GLY A 70 6.75 -8.25 24.00
N PHE A 71 5.80 -9.17 23.78
CA PHE A 71 5.12 -9.87 24.86
C PHE A 71 5.88 -11.13 25.23
N GLU A 72 6.09 -11.30 26.53
CA GLU A 72 6.61 -12.53 27.12
C GLU A 72 5.57 -13.05 28.11
N VAL A 73 5.38 -14.37 28.13
CA VAL A 73 4.58 -15.04 29.17
C VAL A 73 5.57 -15.66 30.14
N GLN A 74 5.54 -15.23 31.40
CA GLN A 74 6.42 -15.76 32.42
C GLN A 74 6.35 -17.28 32.47
N GLY A 75 7.50 -17.94 32.55
CA GLY A 75 7.58 -19.40 32.70
C GLY A 75 7.43 -20.23 31.41
N THR A 76 7.09 -19.66 30.24
CA THR A 76 6.99 -20.43 28.99
C THR A 76 7.57 -19.71 27.76
N PRO A 77 8.43 -20.36 26.95
CA PRO A 77 8.92 -19.75 25.72
C PRO A 77 7.82 -19.72 24.66
N ILE A 78 7.61 -18.56 24.03
CA ILE A 78 6.66 -18.41 22.91
C ILE A 78 7.34 -18.80 21.60
N ARG A 79 6.71 -19.69 20.84
CA ARG A 79 7.07 -20.04 19.46
C ARG A 79 6.00 -19.58 18.50
N TYR A 80 6.35 -19.47 17.24
CA TYR A 80 5.45 -18.98 16.20
C TYR A 80 5.34 -19.98 15.05
N ASP A 81 4.10 -20.25 14.66
CA ASP A 81 3.76 -20.98 13.45
C ASP A 81 3.99 -20.08 12.23
N VAL A 82 4.97 -20.43 11.40
CA VAL A 82 5.36 -19.65 10.23
C VAL A 82 4.24 -19.61 9.18
N GLY A 83 3.47 -20.70 9.06
CA GLY A 83 2.37 -20.80 8.10
C GLY A 83 1.22 -19.86 8.44
N LEU A 84 0.80 -19.83 9.70
CA LEU A 84 -0.24 -18.89 10.17
C LEU A 84 0.26 -17.45 10.16
N THR A 85 1.54 -17.22 10.47
CA THR A 85 2.16 -15.90 10.35
C THR A 85 2.12 -15.40 8.89
N ALA A 86 2.45 -16.25 7.92
CA ALA A 86 2.35 -15.93 6.50
C ALA A 86 0.88 -15.76 6.03
N ALA A 87 -0.05 -16.58 6.53
CA ALA A 87 -1.47 -16.42 6.22
C ALA A 87 -2.00 -15.07 6.72
N SER A 88 -1.57 -14.63 7.90
CA SER A 88 -2.00 -13.35 8.49
C SER A 88 -1.62 -12.15 7.61
N ILE A 89 -0.40 -12.08 7.05
CA ILE A 89 -0.02 -10.96 6.16
C ILE A 89 -0.82 -10.99 4.85
N VAL A 90 -1.12 -12.18 4.31
CA VAL A 90 -1.95 -12.31 3.11
C VAL A 90 -3.37 -11.79 3.38
N ILE A 91 -3.96 -12.11 4.53
CA ILE A 91 -5.26 -11.58 4.95
C ILE A 91 -5.23 -10.06 5.04
N ALA A 92 -4.20 -9.48 5.67
CA ALA A 92 -4.06 -8.02 5.77
C ALA A 92 -3.98 -7.36 4.38
N LEU A 93 -3.12 -7.87 3.50
CA LEU A 93 -2.95 -7.32 2.16
C LEU A 93 -4.22 -7.42 1.33
N ALA A 94 -4.90 -8.57 1.37
CA ALA A 94 -6.14 -8.79 0.63
C ALA A 94 -7.25 -7.85 1.13
N ALA A 95 -7.46 -7.77 2.44
CA ALA A 95 -8.53 -6.98 3.03
C ALA A 95 -8.31 -5.47 2.87
N VAL A 96 -7.09 -4.99 3.16
CA VAL A 96 -6.74 -3.57 3.00
C VAL A 96 -6.77 -3.18 1.53
N GLY A 97 -6.24 -4.01 0.64
CA GLY A 97 -6.23 -3.74 -0.79
C GLY A 97 -7.63 -3.70 -1.39
N ALA A 98 -8.50 -4.65 -1.02
CA ALA A 98 -9.90 -4.63 -1.42
C ALA A 98 -10.64 -3.41 -0.85
N GLY A 99 -10.44 -3.08 0.43
CA GLY A 99 -11.04 -1.89 1.05
C GLY A 99 -10.62 -0.59 0.36
N LEU A 100 -9.34 -0.42 0.05
CA LEU A 100 -8.81 0.71 -0.71
C LEU A 100 -9.35 0.73 -2.14
N ALA A 101 -9.41 -0.41 -2.83
CA ALA A 101 -9.96 -0.50 -4.18
C ALA A 101 -11.44 -0.08 -4.22
N ILE A 102 -12.25 -0.56 -3.29
CA ILE A 102 -13.66 -0.17 -3.15
C ILE A 102 -13.75 1.34 -2.88
N ALA A 103 -12.95 1.84 -1.93
CA ALA A 103 -12.99 3.24 -1.51
C ALA A 103 -12.49 4.21 -2.58
N LEU A 104 -11.50 3.85 -3.40
CA LEU A 104 -10.81 4.77 -4.31
C LEU A 104 -11.16 4.56 -5.79
N LEU A 105 -11.51 3.33 -6.20
CA LEU A 105 -11.84 2.99 -7.59
C LEU A 105 -13.33 2.68 -7.82
N GLY A 106 -14.11 2.44 -6.77
CA GLY A 106 -15.54 2.12 -6.89
C GLY A 106 -16.38 3.23 -7.53
N THR A 107 -17.52 2.86 -8.12
CA THR A 107 -18.45 3.80 -8.80
C THR A 107 -19.68 4.16 -7.97
N ALA A 108 -19.95 3.43 -6.88
CA ALA A 108 -21.08 3.70 -5.98
C ALA A 108 -20.95 5.05 -5.25
N ALA A 109 -22.01 5.45 -4.54
CA ALA A 109 -21.99 6.65 -3.70
C ALA A 109 -20.83 6.62 -2.70
N ARG A 110 -20.23 7.79 -2.44
CA ARG A 110 -19.02 7.93 -1.61
C ARG A 110 -19.18 7.28 -0.23
N GLN A 111 -20.32 7.51 0.43
CA GLN A 111 -20.62 6.98 1.75
C GLN A 111 -20.68 5.45 1.71
N VAL A 112 -21.34 4.88 0.70
CA VAL A 112 -21.47 3.42 0.53
C VAL A 112 -20.10 2.79 0.34
N ARG A 113 -19.24 3.36 -0.50
CA ARG A 113 -17.88 2.86 -0.74
C ARG A 113 -17.00 2.89 0.51
N ILE A 114 -17.05 3.98 1.27
CA ILE A 114 -16.27 4.12 2.52
C ILE A 114 -16.76 3.12 3.56
N LEU A 115 -18.08 2.98 3.73
CA LEU A 115 -18.65 2.05 4.70
C LEU A 115 -18.40 0.60 4.33
N SER A 116 -18.65 0.19 3.08
CA SER A 116 -18.43 -1.20 2.66
C SER A 116 -16.95 -1.56 2.64
N GLY A 117 -16.10 -0.67 2.13
CA GLY A 117 -14.65 -0.84 2.18
C GLY A 117 -14.10 -0.86 3.60
N GLY A 118 -14.65 -0.02 4.50
CA GLY A 118 -14.23 0.10 5.89
C GLY A 118 -14.63 -1.12 6.73
N VAL A 119 -15.84 -1.64 6.54
CA VAL A 119 -16.29 -2.90 7.14
C VAL A 119 -15.42 -4.05 6.66
N LEU A 120 -15.19 -4.17 5.34
CA LEU A 120 -14.37 -5.25 4.79
C LEU A 120 -12.92 -5.19 5.30
N ALA A 121 -12.29 -4.02 5.24
CA ALA A 121 -10.92 -3.84 5.70
C ALA A 121 -10.82 -4.04 7.22
N GLY A 122 -11.76 -3.50 8.01
CA GLY A 122 -11.76 -3.64 9.46
C GLY A 122 -11.95 -5.08 9.93
N LEU A 123 -12.91 -5.81 9.34
CA LEU A 123 -13.09 -7.24 9.61
C LEU A 123 -11.88 -8.06 9.19
N GLY A 124 -11.26 -7.74 8.05
CA GLY A 124 -10.04 -8.41 7.62
C GLY A 124 -8.82 -8.09 8.49
N VAL A 125 -8.72 -6.87 9.03
CA VAL A 125 -7.69 -6.49 10.01
C VAL A 125 -7.88 -7.25 11.32
N ALA A 126 -9.13 -7.37 11.80
CA ALA A 126 -9.43 -8.20 12.94
C ALA A 126 -9.10 -9.68 12.68
N ALA A 127 -9.46 -10.21 11.50
CA ALA A 127 -9.14 -11.58 11.10
C ALA A 127 -7.62 -11.80 11.04
N MET A 128 -6.86 -10.86 10.47
CA MET A 128 -5.41 -10.91 10.48
C MET A 128 -4.87 -10.92 11.91
N HIS A 129 -5.36 -10.03 12.78
CA HIS A 129 -4.92 -9.93 14.16
C HIS A 129 -5.11 -11.27 14.91
N TYR A 130 -6.32 -11.84 14.85
CA TYR A 130 -6.60 -13.11 15.52
C TYR A 130 -5.92 -14.32 14.86
N THR A 131 -5.64 -14.26 13.54
CA THR A 131 -4.82 -15.27 12.86
C THR A 131 -3.36 -15.20 13.32
N GLY A 132 -2.81 -13.99 13.49
CA GLY A 132 -1.47 -13.77 14.04
C GLY A 132 -1.37 -14.23 15.50
N MET A 133 -2.40 -13.97 16.30
CA MET A 133 -2.50 -14.49 17.67
C MET A 133 -2.56 -16.02 17.71
N ALA A 134 -3.34 -16.64 16.82
CA ALA A 134 -3.41 -18.09 16.69
C ALA A 134 -2.09 -18.74 16.22
N ALA A 135 -1.17 -17.96 15.66
CA ALA A 135 0.17 -18.43 15.31
C ALA A 135 1.07 -18.63 16.54
N MET A 136 0.73 -18.05 17.70
CA MET A 136 1.48 -18.23 18.92
C MET A 136 1.30 -19.64 19.47
N ARG A 137 2.42 -20.31 19.74
CA ARG A 137 2.52 -21.62 20.37
C ARG A 137 3.21 -21.44 21.71
N LEU A 138 2.52 -21.79 22.79
CA LEU A 138 3.00 -21.72 24.17
C LEU A 138 2.47 -22.93 24.95
N ASN A 139 3.05 -23.22 26.10
CA ASN A 139 2.63 -24.33 26.98
C ASN A 139 1.44 -23.90 27.84
N GLY A 140 0.24 -23.94 27.28
CA GLY A 140 -1.00 -23.57 27.96
C GLY A 140 -2.15 -23.30 26.99
N GLU A 141 -3.37 -23.23 27.54
CA GLU A 141 -4.56 -22.90 26.77
C GLU A 141 -4.79 -21.38 26.72
N ILE A 142 -5.04 -20.87 25.52
CA ILE A 142 -5.34 -19.46 25.28
C ILE A 142 -6.86 -19.26 25.29
N HIS A 143 -7.35 -18.50 26.28
CA HIS A 143 -8.76 -18.11 26.34
C HIS A 143 -8.96 -16.65 25.96
N TYR A 144 -10.10 -16.36 25.34
CA TYR A 144 -10.49 -15.01 24.92
C TYR A 144 -11.78 -14.57 25.60
N ALA A 145 -11.77 -13.39 26.20
CA ALA A 145 -12.98 -12.74 26.68
C ALA A 145 -13.76 -12.15 25.49
N GLY A 146 -14.88 -12.78 25.12
CA GLY A 146 -15.68 -12.43 23.93
C GLY A 146 -16.09 -10.95 23.85
N ALA A 147 -16.38 -10.29 24.97
CA ALA A 147 -16.70 -8.86 25.00
C ALA A 147 -15.54 -7.96 24.54
N ARG A 148 -14.31 -8.27 24.97
CA ARG A 148 -13.10 -7.52 24.57
C ARG A 148 -12.70 -7.81 23.13
N VAL A 149 -12.94 -9.04 22.65
CA VAL A 149 -12.83 -9.38 21.22
C VAL A 149 -13.82 -8.56 20.41
N GLY A 150 -15.10 -8.54 20.79
CA GLY A 150 -16.10 -7.72 20.10
C GLY A 150 -15.73 -6.24 20.05
N LEU A 151 -15.20 -5.69 21.15
CA LEU A 151 -14.73 -4.31 21.22
C LEU A 151 -13.55 -4.06 20.26
N SER A 152 -12.55 -4.94 20.21
CA SER A 152 -11.41 -4.77 19.28
C SER A 152 -11.89 -4.80 17.81
N VAL A 153 -12.85 -5.66 17.47
CA VAL A 153 -13.42 -5.73 16.12
C VAL A 153 -14.15 -4.43 15.77
N VAL A 154 -14.93 -3.87 16.71
CA VAL A 154 -15.60 -2.58 16.51
C VAL A 154 -14.57 -1.47 16.28
N ILE A 155 -13.51 -1.42 17.10
CA ILE A 155 -12.41 -0.45 16.92
C ILE A 155 -11.76 -0.64 15.54
N ALA A 156 -11.52 -1.88 15.10
CA ALA A 156 -10.93 -2.17 13.79
C ALA A 156 -11.79 -1.61 12.64
N VAL A 157 -13.11 -1.84 12.68
CA VAL A 157 -14.05 -1.35 11.66
C VAL A 157 -14.14 0.17 11.66
N VAL A 158 -14.21 0.80 12.83
CA VAL A 158 -14.23 2.27 12.93
C VAL A 158 -12.92 2.86 12.42
N ALA A 159 -11.77 2.32 12.86
CA ALA A 159 -10.45 2.78 12.44
C ALA A 159 -10.25 2.63 10.92
N ALA A 160 -10.63 1.48 10.33
CA ALA A 160 -10.55 1.26 8.90
C ALA A 160 -11.45 2.21 8.12
N THR A 161 -12.68 2.44 8.59
CA THR A 161 -13.62 3.38 7.97
C THR A 161 -13.09 4.81 7.98
N VAL A 162 -12.54 5.25 9.13
CA VAL A 162 -11.90 6.58 9.26
C VAL A 162 -10.68 6.69 8.36
N ALA A 163 -9.82 5.66 8.33
CA ALA A 163 -8.64 5.63 7.46
C ALA A 163 -9.02 5.80 5.98
N LEU A 164 -10.02 5.05 5.50
CA LEU A 164 -10.51 5.18 4.12
C LEU A 164 -11.14 6.55 3.85
N TRP A 165 -11.88 7.11 4.82
CA TRP A 165 -12.37 8.48 4.70
C TRP A 165 -11.22 9.50 4.57
N LEU A 166 -10.15 9.36 5.36
CA LEU A 166 -8.97 10.22 5.31
C LEU A 166 -8.28 10.16 3.94
N THR A 167 -8.18 8.99 3.30
CA THR A 167 -7.60 8.87 1.94
C THR A 167 -8.31 9.75 0.90
N LEU A 168 -9.57 10.08 1.12
CA LEU A 168 -10.39 10.87 0.18
C LEU A 168 -10.40 12.38 0.51
N VAL A 169 -10.23 12.75 1.78
CA VAL A 169 -10.33 14.15 2.22
C VAL A 169 -8.96 14.83 2.34
N VAL A 170 -7.95 14.06 2.73
CA VAL A 170 -6.64 14.61 3.07
C VAL A 170 -5.77 14.75 1.83
N SER A 171 -5.24 15.96 1.63
CA SER A 171 -4.30 16.25 0.52
C SER A 171 -3.10 17.08 0.96
N LYS A 172 -3.18 17.80 2.09
CA LYS A 172 -2.11 18.67 2.57
C LYS A 172 -1.07 17.88 3.38
N PRO A 173 0.25 18.09 3.19
CA PRO A 173 1.30 17.36 3.91
C PRO A 173 1.17 17.38 5.43
N ALA A 174 0.86 18.54 6.02
CA ALA A 174 0.67 18.66 7.47
C ALA A 174 -0.51 17.80 7.98
N ILE A 175 -1.62 17.76 7.23
CA ILE A 175 -2.80 16.97 7.60
C ILE A 175 -2.52 15.47 7.38
N LEU A 176 -1.75 15.10 6.35
CA LEU A 176 -1.29 13.71 6.15
C LEU A 176 -0.49 13.22 7.36
N PHE A 177 0.45 14.03 7.83
CA PHE A 177 1.26 13.70 8.99
C PHE A 177 0.41 13.51 10.25
N VAL A 178 -0.48 14.47 10.56
CA VAL A 178 -1.40 14.34 11.71
C VAL A 178 -2.32 13.13 11.59
N SER A 179 -2.85 12.88 10.38
CA SER A 179 -3.69 11.71 10.10
C SER A 179 -2.95 10.40 10.36
N ALA A 180 -1.68 10.32 9.97
CA ALA A 180 -0.84 9.15 10.20
C ALA A 180 -0.59 8.90 11.69
N LEU A 181 -0.40 9.94 12.50
CA LEU A 181 -0.30 9.83 13.96
C LEU A 181 -1.59 9.26 14.56
N VAL A 182 -2.74 9.83 14.20
CA VAL A 182 -4.05 9.37 14.68
C VAL A 182 -4.33 7.93 14.25
N MET A 183 -4.01 7.57 13.01
CA MET A 183 -4.11 6.19 12.53
C MET A 183 -3.20 5.26 13.35
N GLY A 184 -1.96 5.68 13.64
CA GLY A 184 -1.06 4.93 14.52
C GLY A 184 -1.71 4.60 15.87
N ILE A 185 -2.35 5.58 16.50
CA ILE A 185 -3.05 5.41 17.79
C ILE A 185 -4.21 4.42 17.62
N ALA A 186 -5.01 4.57 16.56
CA ALA A 186 -6.18 3.73 16.33
C ALA A 186 -5.81 2.26 16.11
N VAL A 187 -4.78 1.98 15.29
CA VAL A 187 -4.38 0.61 15.01
C VAL A 187 -3.72 -0.04 16.22
N ASN A 188 -2.89 0.69 16.97
CA ASN A 188 -2.31 0.20 18.23
C ASN A 188 -3.41 -0.03 19.28
N GLY A 189 -4.38 0.89 19.38
CA GLY A 189 -5.52 0.77 20.28
C GLY A 189 -6.33 -0.49 20.02
N MET A 190 -6.60 -0.81 18.74
CA MET A 190 -7.22 -2.07 18.35
C MET A 190 -6.40 -3.28 18.80
N HIS A 191 -5.09 -3.28 18.49
CA HIS A 191 -4.19 -4.36 18.82
C HIS A 191 -4.13 -4.62 20.33
N PHE A 192 -3.85 -3.60 21.14
CA PHE A 192 -3.73 -3.75 22.59
C PHE A 192 -5.08 -4.07 23.25
N THR A 193 -6.20 -3.60 22.70
CA THR A 193 -7.53 -4.04 23.15
C THR A 193 -7.71 -5.54 22.89
N GLY A 194 -7.33 -6.03 21.70
CA GLY A 194 -7.36 -7.45 21.35
C GLY A 194 -6.45 -8.29 22.23
N MET A 195 -5.23 -7.83 22.49
CA MET A 195 -4.29 -8.47 23.43
C MET A 195 -4.86 -8.53 24.84
N SER A 196 -5.50 -7.46 25.31
CA SER A 196 -6.11 -7.45 26.65
C SER A 196 -7.20 -8.51 26.79
N ALA A 197 -7.83 -8.97 25.70
CA ALA A 197 -8.86 -10.00 25.73
C ALA A 197 -8.31 -11.39 26.06
N MET A 198 -7.00 -11.61 25.89
CA MET A 198 -6.34 -12.89 26.04
C MET A 198 -5.95 -13.17 27.50
N SER A 199 -6.14 -14.42 27.92
CA SER A 199 -5.57 -14.97 29.16
C SER A 199 -5.00 -16.35 28.88
N VAL A 200 -3.87 -16.66 29.50
CA VAL A 200 -3.21 -17.97 29.39
C VAL A 200 -3.43 -18.74 30.68
N VAL A 201 -3.94 -19.97 30.56
CA VAL A 201 -3.94 -20.94 31.66
C VAL A 201 -2.78 -21.90 31.39
N GLU A 202 -1.75 -21.82 32.23
CA GLU A 202 -0.59 -22.70 32.15
C GLU A 202 -0.99 -24.15 32.47
N GLU A 203 -0.55 -25.08 31.63
CA GLU A 203 -0.61 -26.50 31.93
C GLU A 203 0.81 -27.03 32.18
N PRO A 204 1.00 -27.99 33.11
CA PRO A 204 2.27 -28.68 33.30
C PRO A 204 2.60 -29.54 32.05
N SER A 205 3.14 -28.90 31.03
CA SER A 205 3.55 -29.53 29.77
C SER A 205 5.03 -29.89 29.82
N PHE A 206 5.32 -31.19 29.77
CA PHE A 206 6.66 -31.74 29.58
C PHE A 206 6.86 -32.06 28.09
N GLY A 207 7.03 -31.02 27.26
CA GLY A 207 7.24 -31.17 25.82
C GLY A 207 7.97 -29.99 25.20
N THR A 208 8.72 -30.23 24.12
CA THR A 208 9.35 -29.17 23.32
C THR A 208 8.30 -28.50 22.43
N ILE A 209 8.11 -27.19 22.57
CA ILE A 209 7.23 -26.42 21.69
C ILE A 209 7.91 -26.25 20.32
N GLU A 210 7.27 -26.77 19.27
CA GLU A 210 7.73 -26.57 17.89
C GLU A 210 7.38 -25.16 17.37
N GLY A 211 8.19 -24.65 16.45
CA GLY A 211 7.97 -23.36 15.79
C GLY A 211 9.18 -22.42 15.88
N ALA A 212 9.05 -21.31 15.16
CA ALA A 212 10.12 -20.32 15.08
C ALA A 212 10.22 -19.51 16.37
N THR A 213 11.45 -19.15 16.75
CA THR A 213 11.69 -18.20 17.84
C THR A 213 11.33 -16.77 17.40
N ALA A 214 11.05 -15.91 18.37
CA ALA A 214 10.96 -14.47 18.16
C ALA A 214 12.16 -13.92 17.38
N GLY A 215 13.39 -14.26 17.81
CA GLY A 215 14.62 -13.79 17.16
C GLY A 215 14.76 -14.25 15.70
N SER A 216 14.39 -15.50 15.40
CA SER A 216 14.46 -16.03 14.02
C SER A 216 13.46 -15.38 13.06
N LEU A 217 12.34 -14.84 13.55
CA LEU A 217 11.36 -14.12 12.72
C LEU A 217 11.64 -12.62 12.69
N LEU A 218 12.16 -12.04 13.77
CA LEU A 218 12.41 -10.61 13.88
C LEU A 218 13.40 -10.12 12.81
N VAL A 219 14.49 -10.84 12.57
CA VAL A 219 15.52 -10.42 11.59
C VAL A 219 14.98 -10.37 10.16
N PRO A 220 14.41 -11.46 9.58
CA PRO A 220 13.93 -11.43 8.20
C PRO A 220 12.75 -10.45 8.02
N ILE A 221 11.85 -10.36 9.01
CA ILE A 221 10.73 -9.42 8.95
C ILE A 221 11.23 -7.98 9.04
N GLY A 222 12.15 -7.70 9.95
CA GLY A 222 12.78 -6.38 10.10
C GLY A 222 13.46 -5.93 8.81
N LEU A 223 14.24 -6.82 8.16
CA LEU A 223 14.85 -6.55 6.86
C LEU A 223 13.79 -6.29 5.79
N ALA A 224 12.77 -7.15 5.68
CA ALA A 224 11.70 -6.98 4.69
C ALA A 224 10.97 -5.63 4.85
N VAL A 225 10.70 -5.22 6.10
CA VAL A 225 10.08 -3.93 6.42
C VAL A 225 11.00 -2.76 6.05
N ILE A 226 12.28 -2.82 6.42
CA ILE A 226 13.25 -1.77 6.11
C ILE A 226 13.39 -1.60 4.59
N PHE A 227 13.64 -2.68 3.85
CA PHE A 227 13.74 -2.63 2.40
C PHE A 227 12.43 -2.20 1.75
N GLY A 228 11.28 -2.63 2.27
CA GLY A 228 9.97 -2.20 1.82
C GLY A 228 9.74 -0.70 1.99
N ILE A 229 10.08 -0.14 3.16
CA ILE A 229 10.00 1.30 3.43
C ILE A 229 10.95 2.08 2.50
N ILE A 230 12.20 1.64 2.36
CA ILE A 230 13.18 2.30 1.47
C ILE A 230 12.68 2.29 0.02
N GLY A 231 12.20 1.14 -0.46
CA GLY A 231 11.65 1.00 -1.80
C GLY A 231 10.42 1.89 -2.02
N MET A 232 9.54 2.00 -1.03
CA MET A 232 8.36 2.86 -1.05
C MET A 232 8.73 4.35 -1.11
N VAL A 233 9.68 4.75 -0.27
CA VAL A 233 10.20 6.12 -0.22
C VAL A 233 10.88 6.47 -1.55
N TYR A 234 11.67 5.56 -2.11
CA TYR A 234 12.26 5.71 -3.45
C TYR A 234 11.18 5.84 -4.52
N ALA A 235 10.15 4.98 -4.52
CA ALA A 235 9.05 5.06 -5.48
C ALA A 235 8.27 6.38 -5.38
N LEU A 236 8.08 6.92 -4.17
CA LEU A 236 7.45 8.21 -3.94
C LEU A 236 8.31 9.39 -4.42
N MET A 237 9.63 9.30 -4.27
CA MET A 237 10.57 10.33 -4.74
C MET A 237 10.79 10.29 -6.26
N ALA A 238 10.80 9.09 -6.86
CA ALA A 238 10.96 8.90 -8.29
C ALA A 238 9.68 9.22 -9.09
N ALA A 239 8.55 9.39 -8.41
CA ALA A 239 7.29 9.70 -9.05
C ALA A 239 7.28 11.13 -9.62
N PRO A 240 7.01 11.32 -10.93
CA PRO A 240 7.03 12.63 -11.57
C PRO A 240 6.13 13.63 -10.83
N ASN A 241 6.70 14.78 -10.47
CA ASN A 241 5.98 15.89 -9.87
C ASN A 241 5.16 16.65 -10.92
N GLU A 242 4.33 17.60 -10.49
CA GLU A 242 3.50 18.39 -11.42
C GLU A 242 4.36 19.18 -12.41
N GLU A 243 5.52 19.68 -11.98
CA GLU A 243 6.49 20.37 -12.83
C GLU A 243 7.09 19.41 -13.89
N ASP A 244 7.49 18.20 -13.49
CA ASP A 244 8.01 17.19 -14.42
C ASP A 244 6.96 16.80 -15.46
N ARG A 245 5.71 16.66 -15.02
CA ARG A 245 4.56 16.37 -15.89
C ARG A 245 4.29 17.52 -16.86
N ALA A 246 4.31 18.77 -16.37
CA ALA A 246 4.12 19.94 -17.21
C ALA A 246 5.25 20.11 -18.25
N ALA A 247 6.49 19.82 -17.85
CA ALA A 247 7.64 19.83 -18.75
C ALA A 247 7.53 18.74 -19.84
N ALA A 248 7.08 17.53 -19.46
CA ALA A 248 6.83 16.45 -20.40
C ALA A 248 5.69 16.76 -21.38
N ASP A 249 4.56 17.28 -20.87
CA ASP A 249 3.41 17.69 -21.69
C ASP A 249 3.83 18.79 -22.69
N TYR A 250 4.63 19.78 -22.26
CA TYR A 250 5.19 20.82 -23.12
C TYR A 250 6.12 20.26 -24.22
N LEU A 251 7.01 19.32 -23.85
CA LEU A 251 7.93 18.70 -24.81
C LEU A 251 7.18 17.88 -25.86
N ASN A 252 6.18 17.09 -25.45
CA ASN A 252 5.35 16.29 -26.34
C ASN A 252 4.59 17.17 -27.33
N ALA A 253 3.95 18.25 -26.85
CA ALA A 253 3.26 19.20 -27.72
C ALA A 253 4.19 19.83 -28.77
N ARG A 254 5.46 20.10 -28.40
CA ARG A 254 6.46 20.65 -29.33
C ARG A 254 6.93 19.62 -30.36
N ILE A 255 7.04 18.35 -29.97
CA ILE A 255 7.37 17.25 -30.89
C ILE A 255 6.24 17.07 -31.89
N ASP A 256 4.99 16.98 -31.43
CA ASP A 256 3.81 16.82 -32.29
C ASP A 256 3.69 17.97 -33.30
N ALA A 257 3.89 19.21 -32.85
CA ALA A 257 3.90 20.37 -33.74
C ALA A 257 5.01 20.31 -34.80
N ARG A 258 6.18 19.74 -34.49
CA ARG A 258 7.26 19.54 -35.46
C ARG A 258 6.91 18.43 -36.46
N LEU A 259 6.36 17.32 -35.98
CA LEU A 259 5.94 16.20 -36.83
C LEU A 259 4.82 16.63 -37.79
N ALA A 260 3.85 17.40 -37.32
CA ALA A 260 2.79 17.96 -38.16
C ALA A 260 3.35 18.87 -39.27
N LYS A 261 4.26 19.79 -38.93
CA LYS A 261 4.93 20.64 -39.94
C LYS A 261 5.73 19.84 -40.96
N GLN A 262 6.42 18.78 -40.54
CA GLN A 262 7.15 17.90 -41.45
C GLN A 262 6.21 17.15 -42.38
N ALA A 263 5.07 16.66 -41.87
CA ALA A 263 4.05 15.99 -42.66
C ALA A 263 3.44 16.94 -43.71
N GLU A 264 3.12 18.18 -43.33
CA GLU A 264 2.64 19.22 -44.26
C GLU A 264 3.66 19.52 -45.36
N GLN A 265 4.93 19.71 -44.99
CA GLN A 265 6.02 19.95 -45.94
C GLN A 265 6.19 18.77 -46.91
N GLN A 266 6.11 17.54 -46.42
CA GLN A 266 6.20 16.34 -47.25
C GLN A 266 5.02 16.22 -48.22
N GLN A 267 3.82 16.59 -47.78
CA GLN A 267 2.61 16.59 -48.60
C GLN A 267 2.63 17.69 -49.67
N GLN A 268 3.15 18.88 -49.36
CA GLN A 268 3.37 19.94 -50.34
C GLN A 268 4.43 19.55 -51.37
N ALA A 269 5.54 18.95 -50.92
CA ALA A 269 6.59 18.47 -51.81
C ALA A 269 6.07 17.40 -52.78
N SER A 270 5.30 16.42 -52.32
CA SER A 270 4.70 15.39 -53.18
C SER A 270 3.69 15.97 -54.17
N ALA A 271 2.80 16.86 -53.73
CA ALA A 271 1.84 17.53 -54.62
C ALA A 271 2.54 18.35 -55.72
N SER A 272 3.62 19.06 -55.39
CA SER A 272 4.41 19.82 -56.37
C SER A 272 5.13 18.93 -57.38
N ALA A 273 5.58 17.74 -56.97
CA ALA A 273 6.21 16.76 -57.85
C ALA A 273 5.19 16.14 -58.83
N THR A 274 3.98 15.83 -58.36
CA THR A 274 2.89 15.35 -59.23
C THR A 274 2.44 16.41 -60.24
N GLY A 275 2.37 17.68 -59.82
CA GLY A 275 2.05 18.81 -60.71
C GLY A 275 3.06 19.01 -61.85
N ARG A 276 4.38 18.88 -61.57
CA ARG A 276 5.43 18.99 -62.60
C ARG A 276 5.40 17.87 -63.64
N GLY A 277 4.90 16.68 -63.29
CA GLY A 277 4.78 15.55 -64.24
C GLY A 277 3.76 15.76 -65.35
N THR A 278 2.81 16.70 -65.20
CA THR A 278 1.73 16.91 -66.18
C THR A 278 2.02 18.00 -67.23
N LEU A 279 3.04 18.83 -67.02
CA LEU A 279 3.37 19.97 -67.91
C LEU A 279 4.59 19.75 -68.83
N GLY A 280 5.18 18.56 -68.84
CA GLY A 280 6.48 18.32 -69.47
C GLY A 280 6.53 17.14 -70.44
N ASN A 281 5.69 17.12 -71.47
CA ASN A 281 5.88 16.25 -72.64
C ASN A 281 5.59 17.00 -73.96
N GLY A 282 5.96 18.29 -74.01
CA GLY A 282 6.03 19.02 -75.27
C GLY A 282 7.28 18.59 -76.03
N ALA A 283 7.12 17.64 -76.96
CA ALA A 283 8.18 17.20 -77.87
C ALA A 283 8.65 18.38 -78.72
N TRP A 284 9.79 18.97 -78.37
CA TRP A 284 10.48 19.96 -79.21
C TRP A 284 11.19 19.23 -80.35
N THR A 285 10.51 19.09 -81.50
CA THR A 285 11.16 18.61 -82.73
C THR A 285 11.99 19.75 -83.34
N TYR A 286 13.31 19.66 -83.24
CA TYR A 286 14.25 20.53 -83.92
C TYR A 286 14.13 20.33 -85.44
N ARG A 287 13.60 21.32 -86.16
CA ARG A 287 13.43 21.28 -87.61
C ARG A 287 14.68 21.87 -88.25
N ASP A 288 15.58 21.00 -88.71
CA ASP A 288 16.78 21.38 -89.46
C ASP A 288 16.37 22.11 -90.74
N ARG A 289 16.99 23.28 -90.95
CA ARG A 289 16.71 24.20 -92.06
C ARG A 289 17.95 24.23 -92.96
N SER A 290 18.23 23.13 -93.63
CA SER A 290 19.34 23.03 -94.58
C SER A 290 19.03 22.12 -95.78
N GLN A 291 18.06 22.50 -96.61
CA GLN A 291 18.06 22.12 -98.03
C GLN A 291 17.65 23.30 -98.91
N LYS A 292 18.60 23.75 -99.73
CA LYS A 292 18.41 24.45 -101.00
C LYS A 292 18.72 23.45 -102.10
#